data_AF-A0A6V8P1U1-F1
#
_entry.id   AF-A0A6V8P1U1-F1
#
_cell.length_a   1.000
_cell.length_b   1.000
_cell.length_c   1.000
_cell.angle_alpha   90.00
_cell.angle_beta   90.00
_cell.angle_gamma   90.00
#
_symmetry.space_group_name_H-M   'P 1'
#
loop_
_entity.id
_entity.type
_entity.pdbx_description
1 polymer ?
#
loop_
_entity_poly.entity_id
_entity_poly.type
_entity_poly.pdbx_seq_one_letter_code
_entity_poly.pdbx_strand_id
1 'polypeptide(L)'
;AVAVAESCILGGLGATVNIQEEHKQTVALFSESQSRIVVSLKEEDLLHLEEIGRRHKVPVKVIGMVGGDRLTMGKVIHLTVTEMKRGWEDTLESIMRI
;
A
#
# COMPACT_ATOMS: atom_id res chain seq x y z
N ALA A 1 3.74 -3.69 2.03
CA ALA A 1 4.39 -2.72 1.12
C ALA A 1 3.94 -2.94 -0.32
N VAL A 2 4.22 -4.11 -0.90
CA VAL A 2 3.98 -4.43 -2.33
C VAL A 2 2.55 -4.15 -2.76
N ALA A 3 1.54 -4.66 -2.05
CA ALA A 3 0.13 -4.43 -2.41
C ALA A 3 -0.26 -2.94 -2.53
N VAL A 4 0.29 -2.08 -1.67
CA VAL A 4 0.04 -0.63 -1.76
C VAL A 4 0.83 -0.03 -2.93
N ALA A 5 2.06 -0.47 -3.16
CA ALA A 5 2.87 -0.02 -4.30
C ALA A 5 2.20 -0.35 -5.63
N GLU A 6 1.69 -1.57 -5.80
CA GLU A 6 0.91 -1.99 -6.98
C GLU A 6 -0.35 -1.15 -7.14
N SER A 7 -1.06 -0.87 -6.04
CA SER A 7 -2.22 0.04 -6.05
C SER A 7 -1.84 1.45 -6.51
N CYS A 8 -0.69 1.98 -6.07
CA CYS A 8 -0.18 3.28 -6.51
C CYS A 8 0.18 3.28 -8.00
N ILE A 9 0.84 2.22 -8.48
CA ILE A 9 1.26 2.07 -9.88
C ILE A 9 0.03 2.01 -10.80
N LEU A 10 -0.95 1.16 -10.47
CA LEU A 10 -2.16 0.97 -11.27
C LEU A 10 -3.10 2.19 -11.20
N GLY A 11 -3.17 2.83 -10.04
CA GLY A 11 -4.03 3.99 -9.81
C GLY A 11 -3.42 5.34 -10.20
N GLY A 12 -2.11 5.41 -10.47
CA GLY A 12 -1.41 6.63 -10.83
C GLY A 12 -1.32 7.68 -9.71
N LEU A 13 -1.54 7.29 -8.45
CA LEU A 13 -1.52 8.16 -7.28
C LEU A 13 -0.57 7.62 -6.21
N GLY A 14 0.09 8.51 -5.50
CA GLY A 14 0.88 8.18 -4.31
C GLY A 14 0.03 7.83 -3.10
N ALA A 15 0.69 7.52 -1.98
CA ALA A 15 0.05 7.33 -0.69
C ALA A 15 1.03 7.57 0.46
N THR A 16 0.52 8.00 1.61
CA THR A 16 1.25 8.09 2.87
C THR A 16 0.72 7.06 3.84
N VAL A 17 1.55 6.09 4.22
CA VAL A 17 1.18 4.97 5.10
C VAL A 17 1.97 5.01 6.39
N ASN A 18 1.26 4.96 7.52
CA ASN A 18 1.82 4.99 8.86
C ASN A 18 2.19 3.57 9.32
N ILE A 19 3.48 3.33 9.56
CA ILE A 19 3.99 2.08 10.12
C ILE A 19 4.18 2.27 11.62
N GLN A 20 3.40 1.57 12.44
CA GLN A 20 3.44 1.75 13.90
C GLN A 20 4.57 0.99 14.60
N GLU A 21 5.14 -0.04 13.97
CA GLU A 21 6.22 -0.84 14.57
C GLU A 21 7.59 -0.44 14.01
N GLU A 22 8.16 0.64 14.56
CA GLU A 22 9.48 1.14 14.15
C GLU A 22 10.60 0.08 14.29
N HIS A 23 10.52 -0.80 15.29
CA HIS A 23 11.53 -1.83 15.53
C HIS A 23 11.36 -3.11 14.70
N LYS A 24 10.25 -3.26 13.95
CA LYS A 24 9.94 -4.45 13.13
C LYS A 24 9.46 -4.07 11.73
N GLN A 25 10.01 -2.99 11.18
CA GLN A 25 9.63 -2.46 9.88
C GLN A 25 9.67 -3.50 8.76
N THR A 26 10.70 -4.36 8.70
CA THR A 26 10.80 -5.41 7.68
C THR A 26 9.62 -6.37 7.73
N VAL A 27 9.24 -6.84 8.93
CA VAL A 27 8.10 -7.74 9.11
C VAL A 27 6.80 -7.00 8.78
N ALA A 28 6.62 -5.77 9.25
CA ALA A 28 5.43 -4.98 8.96
C ALA A 28 5.24 -4.71 7.45
N LEU A 29 6.34 -4.50 6.72
CA LEU A 29 6.32 -4.13 5.31
C LEU A 29 6.26 -5.33 4.36
N PHE A 30 6.95 -6.41 4.67
CA PHE A 30 7.22 -7.51 3.74
C PHE A 30 6.80 -8.89 4.25
N SER A 31 6.22 -9.01 5.46
CA SER A 31 5.59 -10.27 5.85
C SER A 31 4.40 -10.59 4.95
N GLU A 32 4.32 -11.83 4.50
CA GLU A 32 3.15 -12.37 3.82
C GLU A 32 2.32 -13.17 4.81
N SER A 33 1.07 -12.73 5.01
CA SER A 33 0.08 -13.47 5.79
C SER A 33 -1.25 -13.40 5.07
N GLN A 34 -2.00 -14.50 5.15
CA GLN A 34 -3.29 -14.66 4.47
C GLN A 34 -4.37 -13.77 5.09
N SER A 35 -5.46 -13.56 4.34
CA SER A 35 -6.68 -12.88 4.79
C SER A 35 -6.48 -11.41 5.20
N ARG A 36 -5.58 -10.71 4.52
CA ARG A 36 -5.43 -9.24 4.63
C ARG A 36 -5.80 -8.57 3.31
N ILE A 37 -6.60 -7.53 3.41
CA ILE A 37 -7.08 -6.75 2.27
C ILE A 37 -6.76 -5.28 2.55
N VAL A 38 -6.31 -4.57 1.52
CA VAL A 38 -6.12 -3.11 1.55
C VAL A 38 -7.15 -2.50 0.61
N VAL A 39 -7.85 -1.47 1.09
CA VAL A 39 -8.83 -0.72 0.30
C VAL A 39 -8.56 0.77 0.46
N SER A 40 -8.85 1.53 -0.58
CA SER A 40 -8.99 2.98 -0.54
C SER A 40 -10.46 3.34 -0.71
N LEU A 41 -10.90 4.39 -0.02
CA LEU A 41 -12.27 4.88 -0.03
C LEU A 41 -12.27 6.37 0.28
N LYS A 42 -13.38 7.05 0.01
CA LYS A 42 -13.57 8.41 0.48
C LYS A 42 -13.74 8.40 2.00
N GLU A 43 -13.36 9.50 2.65
CA GLU A 43 -13.46 9.64 4.10
C GLU A 43 -14.91 9.50 4.59
N GLU A 44 -15.88 10.01 3.82
CA GLU A 44 -17.32 9.90 4.12
C GLU A 44 -17.82 8.45 4.21
N ASP A 45 -17.15 7.51 3.54
CA ASP A 45 -17.52 6.09 3.50
C ASP A 45 -16.87 5.27 4.64
N LEU A 46 -15.98 5.87 5.45
CA LEU A 46 -15.21 5.15 6.47
C LEU A 46 -16.11 4.47 7.51
N LEU A 47 -17.11 5.19 8.03
CA LEU A 47 -18.05 4.65 9.02
C LEU A 47 -18.85 3.46 8.46
N HIS A 48 -19.14 3.48 7.16
CA HIS A 48 -19.84 2.38 6.50
C HIS A 48 -18.96 1.11 6.45
N LEU A 49 -17.68 1.27 6.09
CA LEU A 49 -16.72 0.16 6.08
C LEU A 49 -16.49 -0.42 7.48
N GLU A 50 -16.37 0.44 8.50
CA GLU A 50 -16.22 0.00 9.90
C GLU A 50 -17.43 -0.80 10.39
N GLU A 51 -18.64 -0.40 10.02
CA GLU A 51 -19.87 -1.14 10.34
C GLU A 51 -19.91 -2.51 9.65
N ILE A 52 -19.49 -2.60 8.38
CA ILE A 52 -19.33 -3.89 7.68
C ILE A 52 -18.32 -4.77 8.43
N GLY A 53 -17.15 -4.22 8.78
CA GLY A 53 -16.11 -4.93 9.53
C GLY A 53 -16.64 -5.47 10.86
N ARG A 54 -17.32 -4.61 11.65
CA ARG A 54 -17.93 -4.99 12.93
C ARG A 54 -18.95 -6.11 12.78
N ARG A 55 -19.84 -6.02 11.80
CA ARG A 55 -20.87 -7.04 11.51
C ARG A 55 -20.25 -8.41 11.23
N HIS A 56 -19.16 -8.44 10.48
CA HIS A 56 -18.48 -9.67 10.10
C HIS A 56 -17.33 -10.06 11.04
N LYS A 57 -17.13 -9.31 12.15
CA LYS A 57 -16.02 -9.50 13.10
C LYS A 57 -14.64 -9.44 12.42
N VAL A 58 -14.52 -8.62 11.39
CA VAL A 58 -13.26 -8.35 10.67
C VAL A 58 -12.67 -7.04 11.20
N PRO A 59 -11.44 -7.05 11.71
CA PRO A 59 -10.79 -5.83 12.19
C PRO A 59 -10.48 -4.90 11.01
N VAL A 60 -10.84 -3.63 11.17
CA VAL A 60 -10.57 -2.54 10.22
C VAL A 60 -9.59 -1.57 10.88
N LYS A 61 -8.62 -1.09 10.10
CA LYS A 61 -7.64 -0.10 10.56
C LYS A 61 -7.34 0.89 9.45
N VAL A 62 -7.46 2.18 9.75
CA VAL A 62 -6.93 3.24 8.88
C VAL A 62 -5.42 3.23 8.99
N ILE A 63 -4.74 3.06 7.86
CA ILE A 63 -3.27 2.97 7.79
C ILE A 63 -2.63 4.18 7.11
N GLY A 64 -3.40 5.11 6.54
CA GLY A 64 -2.84 6.19 5.75
C GLY A 64 -3.86 6.91 4.88
N MET A 65 -3.35 7.67 3.92
CA MET A 65 -4.13 8.46 2.96
C MET A 65 -3.51 8.38 1.56
N VAL A 66 -4.36 8.30 0.54
CA VAL A 66 -3.96 8.32 -0.88
C VAL A 66 -3.80 9.78 -1.35
N GLY A 67 -2.82 10.06 -2.19
CA GLY A 67 -2.61 11.38 -2.79
C GLY A 67 -1.17 11.63 -3.23
N GLY A 68 -0.98 12.71 -3.98
CA GLY A 68 0.33 13.08 -4.52
C GLY A 68 0.88 12.08 -5.53
N ASP A 69 2.20 12.09 -5.72
CA ASP A 69 2.94 11.30 -6.71
C ASP A 69 3.96 10.34 -6.07
N ARG A 70 3.94 10.21 -4.74
CA ARG A 70 4.91 9.43 -3.96
C ARG A 70 4.25 8.47 -3.00
N LEU A 71 4.83 7.27 -2.91
CA LEU A 71 4.58 6.35 -1.81
C LEU A 71 5.56 6.64 -0.68
N THR A 72 5.02 6.94 0.50
CA THR A 72 5.78 7.08 1.74
C THR A 72 5.31 6.04 2.76
N MET A 73 6.25 5.27 3.31
CA MET A 73 5.97 4.32 4.39
C MET A 73 7.05 4.42 5.47
N GLY A 74 6.70 5.00 6.62
CA GLY A 74 7.67 5.27 7.69
C GLY A 74 8.83 6.14 7.20
N LYS A 75 10.06 5.79 7.63
CA LYS A 75 11.31 6.47 7.24
C LYS A 75 12.10 5.72 6.13
N VAL A 76 11.57 4.61 5.64
CA VAL A 76 12.32 3.63 4.85
C VAL A 76 11.90 3.57 3.38
N ILE A 77 10.64 3.88 3.07
CA ILE A 77 10.14 3.94 1.69
C ILE A 77 9.74 5.37 1.38
N HIS A 78 10.40 5.93 0.37
CA HIS A 78 10.13 7.26 -0.17
C HIS A 78 10.36 7.26 -1.69
N LEU A 79 9.47 6.62 -2.46
CA LEU A 79 9.59 6.46 -3.91
C LEU A 79 8.46 7.18 -4.65
N THR A 80 8.76 7.73 -5.82
CA THR A 80 7.73 8.23 -6.75
C THR A 80 7.00 7.08 -7.43
N VAL A 81 5.75 7.31 -7.84
CA VAL A 81 4.97 6.34 -8.63
C VAL A 81 5.72 6.00 -9.92
N THR A 82 6.37 6.98 -10.54
CA THR A 82 7.18 6.79 -11.75
C THR A 82 8.37 5.85 -11.52
N GLU A 83 9.14 6.03 -10.44
CA GLU A 83 10.26 5.14 -10.09
C GLU A 83 9.77 3.71 -9.84
N MET A 84 8.68 3.56 -9.08
CA MET A 84 8.10 2.25 -8.79
C MET A 84 7.59 1.56 -10.08
N LYS A 85 6.90 2.30 -10.94
CA LYS A 85 6.36 1.79 -12.21
C LYS A 85 7.47 1.28 -13.12
N ARG A 86 8.55 2.07 -13.27
CA ARG A 86 9.72 1.67 -14.06
C ARG A 86 10.32 0.36 -13.56
N GLY A 87 10.52 0.22 -12.25
CA GLY A 87 11.04 -1.01 -11.66
C GLY A 87 10.10 -2.21 -11.80
N TRP A 88 8.80 -1.99 -11.87
CA TRP A 88 7.80 -3.05 -11.99
C TRP A 88 7.57 -3.53 -13.43
N GLU A 89 7.52 -2.62 -14.41
CA GLU A 89 7.25 -2.96 -15.82
C GLU A 89 8.52 -3.41 -16.57
N ASP A 90 9.63 -2.68 -16.43
CA ASP A 90 10.79 -2.85 -17.31
C ASP A 90 11.64 -4.09 -16.95
N THR A 91 11.52 -4.59 -15.71
CA THR A 91 12.44 -5.60 -15.18
C THR A 91 12.37 -6.91 -15.95
N LEU A 92 11.16 -7.40 -16.23
CA LEU A 92 11.01 -8.66 -16.95
C LEU A 92 11.52 -8.54 -18.38
N GLU A 93 11.16 -7.46 -19.08
CA GLU A 93 11.62 -7.21 -20.45
C GLU A 93 13.15 -7.11 -20.50
N SER A 94 13.76 -6.35 -19.58
CA SER A 94 15.21 -6.14 -19.55
C SER A 94 16.00 -7.43 -19.32
N ILE A 95 15.47 -8.38 -18.56
CA ILE A 95 16.13 -9.67 -18.30
C ILE A 95 15.93 -10.66 -19.46
N MET A 96 14.81 -10.55 -20.18
CA MET A 96 14.45 -11.46 -21.27
C MET A 96 15.06 -11.09 -22.63
N ARG A 97 15.60 -9.88 -22.80
CA ARG A 97 16.35 -9.49 -24.00
C ARG A 97 17.72 -10.22 -24.00
N ILE A 98 17.76 -11.38 -24.64
CA ILE A 98 18.97 -12.18 -24.97
C ILE A 98 19.65 -11.60 -26.22
#